data_AF-A0A1W9JK06-F1
#
_entry.id   AF-A0A1W9JK06-F1
#
_cell.length_a   1.000
_cell.length_b   1.000
_cell.length_c   1.000
_cell.angle_alpha   90.00
_cell.angle_beta   90.00
_cell.angle_gamma   90.00
#
_symmetry.space_group_name_H-M   'P 1'
#
loop_
_entity.id
_entity.type
_entity.pdbx_description
1 polymer ?
#
loop_
_entity_poly.entity_id
_entity_poly.type
_entity_poly.pdbx_seq_one_letter_code
_entity_poly.pdbx_strand_id
1 'polypeptide(L)'
;MLVEKWQSEAFPALKAEAKRTGAVIYFVDEAGVRSDFHAGTTWAPVGRTPTVKTTGRRYGLNLISAVSARGDFRFMVQEGNVTAEVFIEFLKRLLRGAEQPIILVVDGHPIHKAKSVKTFVE
;
A
#
# COMPACT_ATOMS: atom_id res chain seq x y z
N MET A 1 -9.19 -11.55 -21.05
CA MET A 1 -8.03 -11.04 -20.27
C MET A 1 -8.25 -11.21 -18.77
N LEU A 2 -7.19 -11.27 -17.95
CA LEU A 2 -7.28 -11.41 -16.49
C LEU A 2 -8.15 -10.31 -15.85
N VAL A 3 -8.02 -9.08 -16.38
CA VAL A 3 -8.80 -7.91 -15.93
C VAL A 3 -10.29 -8.06 -16.24
N GLU A 4 -10.65 -8.47 -17.47
CA GLU A 4 -12.05 -8.70 -17.84
C GLU A 4 -12.70 -9.75 -16.94
N LYS A 5 -12.02 -10.87 -16.70
CA LYS A 5 -12.52 -11.93 -15.82
C LYS A 5 -12.70 -11.44 -14.38
N TRP A 6 -11.76 -10.64 -13.87
CA TRP A 6 -11.91 -10.04 -12.55
C TRP A 6 -13.13 -9.12 -12.48
N GLN A 7 -13.35 -8.30 -13.51
CA GLN A 7 -14.46 -7.35 -13.55
C GLN A 7 -15.82 -8.03 -13.75
N SER A 8 -15.89 -9.07 -14.58
CA SER A 8 -17.13 -9.77 -14.91
C SER A 8 -17.55 -10.82 -13.88
N GLU A 9 -16.59 -11.45 -13.22
CA GLU A 9 -16.85 -12.61 -12.34
C GLU A 9 -16.41 -12.35 -10.90
N ALA A 10 -15.11 -12.14 -10.68
CA ALA A 10 -14.53 -12.18 -9.34
C ALA A 10 -15.04 -11.03 -8.45
N PHE A 11 -15.05 -9.80 -8.97
CA PHE A 11 -15.46 -8.65 -8.19
C PHE A 11 -16.96 -8.58 -7.92
N PRO A 12 -17.85 -8.89 -8.90
CA PRO A 12 -19.27 -9.06 -8.61
C PRO A 12 -19.54 -10.11 -7.52
N ALA A 13 -18.82 -11.24 -7.55
CA ALA A 13 -18.94 -12.26 -6.51
C ALA A 13 -18.49 -11.74 -5.13
N LEU A 14 -17.36 -11.02 -5.05
CA LEU A 14 -16.91 -10.38 -3.81
C LEU A 14 -17.91 -9.35 -3.29
N LYS A 15 -18.54 -8.56 -4.18
CA LYS A 15 -19.60 -7.62 -3.78
C LYS A 15 -20.83 -8.34 -3.23
N ALA A 16 -21.25 -9.44 -3.86
CA ALA A 16 -22.36 -10.25 -3.37
C ALA A 16 -22.05 -10.83 -1.99
N GLU A 17 -20.82 -11.33 -1.80
CA GLU A 17 -20.34 -11.83 -0.50
C GLU A 17 -20.34 -10.74 0.57
N ALA A 18 -19.80 -9.57 0.24
CA ALA A 18 -19.76 -8.43 1.14
C ALA A 18 -21.16 -7.99 1.54
N LYS A 19 -22.11 -7.97 0.60
CA LYS A 19 -23.52 -7.64 0.88
C LYS A 19 -24.17 -8.69 1.80
N ARG A 20 -23.87 -9.97 1.61
CA ARG A 20 -24.42 -11.08 2.41
C ARG A 20 -23.89 -11.09 3.84
N THR A 21 -22.61 -10.79 4.02
CA THR A 21 -21.91 -10.84 5.31
C THR A 21 -21.87 -9.50 6.03
N GLY A 22 -22.32 -8.42 5.38
CA GLY A 22 -22.17 -7.06 5.88
C GLY A 22 -20.72 -6.56 5.84
N ALA A 23 -19.83 -7.24 5.11
CA ALA A 23 -18.41 -6.91 5.07
C ALA A 23 -18.13 -5.61 4.31
N VAL A 24 -17.01 -4.97 4.67
CA VAL A 24 -16.43 -3.87 3.91
C VAL A 24 -15.28 -4.38 3.06
N ILE A 25 -15.34 -4.08 1.76
CA ILE A 25 -14.25 -4.38 0.83
C ILE A 25 -13.24 -3.24 0.90
N TYR A 26 -12.00 -3.58 1.22
CA TYR A 26 -10.85 -2.69 1.17
C TYR A 26 -9.89 -3.11 0.05
N PHE A 27 -9.35 -2.13 -0.65
CA PHE A 27 -8.28 -2.30 -1.64
C PHE A 27 -6.99 -1.75 -1.05
N VAL A 28 -5.95 -2.58 -1.01
CA VAL A 28 -4.64 -2.20 -0.48
C VAL A 28 -3.68 -1.87 -1.60
N ASP A 29 -2.89 -0.82 -1.39
CA ASP A 29 -1.79 -0.44 -2.27
C ASP A 29 -0.59 0.10 -1.47
N GLU A 30 0.60 -0.03 -2.06
CA GLU A 30 1.87 0.40 -1.48
C GLU A 30 2.51 1.52 -2.30
N ALA A 31 2.81 2.64 -1.65
CA ALA A 31 3.46 3.79 -2.27
C ALA A 31 4.79 4.13 -1.59
N GLY A 32 5.86 4.26 -2.37
CA GLY A 32 7.14 4.76 -1.89
C GLY A 32 7.19 6.29 -1.95
N VAL A 33 7.43 6.95 -0.81
CA VAL A 33 7.67 8.38 -0.70
C VAL A 33 9.17 8.61 -0.46
N ARG A 34 9.81 9.30 -1.40
CA ARG A 34 11.22 9.67 -1.30
C ARG A 34 11.34 11.09 -0.79
N SER A 35 12.22 11.32 0.19
CA SER A 35 12.42 12.63 0.80
C SER A 35 13.23 13.61 -0.06
N ASP A 36 13.84 13.16 -1.16
CA ASP A 36 14.62 14.01 -2.06
C ASP A 36 13.83 14.48 -3.29
N PHE A 37 14.07 15.75 -3.62
CA PHE A 37 13.56 16.42 -4.81
C PHE A 37 13.97 15.66 -6.08
N HIS A 38 13.02 15.40 -7.00
CA HIS A 38 13.28 14.59 -8.19
C HIS A 38 14.16 15.27 -9.26
N ALA A 39 14.31 16.60 -9.21
CA ALA A 39 15.22 17.35 -10.08
C ALA A 39 15.47 18.75 -9.52
N GLY A 40 16.69 19.02 -9.05
CA GLY A 40 17.15 20.39 -8.85
C GLY A 40 17.84 20.87 -10.13
N THR A 41 17.22 21.78 -10.88
CA THR A 41 17.94 22.50 -11.94
C THR A 41 18.91 23.46 -11.24
N THR A 42 20.21 23.25 -11.41
CA THR A 42 21.24 24.14 -10.87
C THR A 42 21.78 25.03 -11.99
N TRP A 43 21.99 26.30 -11.70
CA TRP A 43 22.59 27.25 -12.64
C TRP A 43 24.08 27.36 -12.34
N ALA A 44 24.92 27.28 -13.38
CA ALA A 44 26.35 27.47 -13.27
C ALA A 44 26.87 28.34 -14.42
N PRO A 45 27.94 29.13 -14.18
CA PRO A 45 28.64 29.82 -15.26
C PRO A 45 29.14 28.82 -16.32
N VAL A 46 29.12 29.23 -17.59
CA VAL A 46 29.63 28.44 -18.71
C VAL A 46 31.09 28.04 -18.42
N GLY A 47 31.38 26.73 -18.48
CA GLY A 47 32.71 26.17 -18.23
C GLY A 47 33.03 25.87 -16.76
N ARG A 48 32.09 26.03 -15.83
CA ARG A 48 32.27 25.64 -14.42
C ARG A 48 31.27 24.56 -14.03
N THR A 49 31.76 23.37 -13.68
CA THR A 49 30.94 22.28 -13.14
C THR A 49 30.43 22.67 -11.75
N PRO A 50 29.10 22.78 -11.52
CA PRO A 50 28.56 23.08 -10.21
C PRO A 50 28.70 21.88 -9.28
N THR A 51 29.23 22.09 -8.08
CA THR A 51 29.23 21.09 -7.00
C THR A 51 28.06 21.35 -6.07
N VAL A 52 27.05 20.49 -6.09
CA VAL A 52 25.89 20.57 -5.19
C VAL A 52 26.18 19.72 -3.95
N LYS A 53 26.20 20.35 -2.77
CA LYS A 53 26.29 19.62 -1.49
C LYS A 53 24.96 18.92 -1.24
N THR A 54 24.94 17.59 -1.35
CA THR A 54 23.81 16.78 -0.87
C THR A 54 24.07 16.33 0.57
N THR A 55 23.05 16.32 1.40
CA THR A 55 23.11 15.86 2.80
C THR A 55 23.29 14.34 2.93
N GLY A 56 23.33 13.59 1.82
CA GLY A 56 23.75 12.17 1.76
C GLY A 56 22.84 11.17 2.50
N ARG A 57 21.94 11.64 3.37
CA ARG A 57 21.00 10.83 4.12
C ARG A 57 19.77 10.56 3.27
N ARG A 58 19.70 9.34 2.75
CA ARG A 58 18.56 8.81 2.00
C ARG A 58 17.54 8.25 2.99
N TYR A 59 16.46 8.99 3.25
CA TYR A 59 15.32 8.45 3.99
C TYR A 59 14.20 8.13 2.98
N GLY A 60 13.93 6.84 2.79
CA GLY A 60 12.76 6.35 2.07
C GLY A 60 11.66 6.04 3.08
N LEU A 61 10.50 6.65 2.89
CA LEU A 61 9.27 6.33 3.61
C LEU A 61 8.43 5.45 2.68
N ASN A 62 7.93 4.33 3.17
CA ASN A 62 6.92 3.56 2.47
C ASN A 62 5.56 3.76 3.14
N LEU A 63 4.53 3.89 2.33
CA LEU A 63 3.16 4.07 2.73
C LEU A 63 2.40 2.80 2.32
N ILE A 64 1.70 2.20 3.27
CA ILE A 64 0.70 1.16 2.99
C ILE A 64 -0.65 1.81 3.22
N SER A 65 -1.53 1.72 2.23
CA SER A 65 -2.86 2.31 2.29
C SER A 65 -3.94 1.30 1.96
N ALA A 66 -5.12 1.45 2.56
CA ALA A 66 -6.33 0.71 2.27
C ALA A 66 -7.49 1.68 2.06
N VAL A 67 -8.19 1.52 0.93
CA VAL A 67 -9.36 2.33 0.58
C VAL A 67 -10.60 1.45 0.42
N SER A 68 -11.72 1.85 1.00
CA SER A 68 -13.01 1.20 0.79
C SER A 68 -13.83 1.93 -0.27
N ALA A 69 -14.73 1.21 -0.94
CA ALA A 69 -15.69 1.82 -1.87
C ALA A 69 -16.69 2.78 -1.17
N ARG A 70 -16.74 2.77 0.17
CA ARG A 70 -17.56 3.69 0.98
C ARG A 70 -16.83 5.00 1.29
N GLY A 71 -15.54 5.11 0.94
CA GLY A 71 -14.71 6.28 1.21
C GLY A 71 -13.85 6.17 2.47
N ASP A 72 -13.82 5.01 3.13
CA ASP A 72 -12.91 4.80 4.25
C ASP A 72 -11.47 4.74 3.74
N PHE A 73 -10.57 5.47 4.40
CA PHE A 73 -9.17 5.50 4.05
C PHE A 73 -8.32 5.26 5.30
N ARG A 74 -7.52 4.19 5.28
CA ARG A 74 -6.61 3.81 6.36
C ARG A 74 -5.21 3.72 5.78
N PHE A 75 -4.23 4.29 6.48
CA PHE A 75 -2.85 4.23 6.01
C PHE A 75 -1.87 4.10 7.16
N MET A 76 -0.69 3.58 6.85
CA MET A 76 0.44 3.49 7.76
C MET A 76 1.71 3.88 7.02
N VAL A 77 2.50 4.75 7.64
CA VAL A 77 3.82 5.14 7.14
C VAL A 77 4.87 4.31 7.89
N GLN A 78 5.80 3.74 7.14
CA GLN A 78 6.93 2.97 7.65
C GLN A 78 8.23 3.55 7.08
N GLU A 79 9.21 3.75 7.96
CA GLU A 79 10.59 4.02 7.53
C GLU A 79 11.24 2.74 7.02
N GLY A 80 11.81 2.78 5.81
CA GLY A 80 12.42 1.61 5.17
C GLY A 80 11.41 0.66 4.53
N ASN A 81 11.83 -0.58 4.26
CA ASN A 81 11.07 -1.53 3.44
C ASN A 81 9.80 -2.05 4.12
N VAL A 82 8.76 -2.29 3.31
CA VAL A 82 7.57 -3.02 3.77
C VAL A 82 7.90 -4.51 3.84
N THR A 83 7.90 -5.06 5.05
CA THR A 83 8.06 -6.50 5.29
C THR A 83 6.72 -7.15 5.60
N ALA A 84 6.68 -8.49 5.61
CA ALA A 84 5.50 -9.24 6.04
C ALA A 84 5.07 -8.88 7.48
N GLU A 85 6.02 -8.56 8.37
CA GLU A 85 5.73 -8.14 9.75
C GLU A 85 5.06 -6.77 9.81
N VAL A 86 5.57 -5.81 9.02
CA VAL A 86 4.96 -4.49 8.86
C VAL A 86 3.56 -4.62 8.27
N PHE A 87 3.37 -5.51 7.30
CA PHE A 87 2.05 -5.78 6.73
C PHE A 87 1.08 -6.37 7.76
N ILE A 88 1.52 -7.33 8.59
CA ILE A 88 0.68 -7.86 9.69
C ILE A 88 0.31 -6.77 10.69
N GLU A 89 1.24 -5.87 11.04
CA GLU A 89 0.95 -4.74 11.91
C GLU A 89 -0.09 -3.80 11.28
N PHE A 90 -0.01 -3.55 9.97
CA PHE A 90 -1.03 -2.82 9.24
C PHE A 90 -2.40 -3.52 9.33
N LEU A 91 -2.47 -4.84 9.15
CA LEU A 91 -3.72 -5.60 9.28
C LEU A 91 -4.31 -5.51 10.69
N LYS A 92 -3.48 -5.64 11.74
CA LYS A 92 -3.92 -5.47 13.13
C LYS A 92 -4.54 -4.09 13.36
N ARG A 93 -3.94 -3.04 12.80
CA ARG A 93 -4.47 -1.67 12.87
C ARG A 93 -5.74 -1.50 12.07
N LEU A 94 -5.86 -2.16 10.92
CA LEU A 94 -7.05 -2.15 10.09
C LEU A 94 -8.24 -2.80 10.80
N LEU A 95 -7.98 -3.90 11.53
CA LEU A 95 -8.99 -4.59 12.34
C LEU A 95 -9.37 -3.81 13.61
N ARG A 96 -8.48 -2.95 14.12
CA ARG A 96 -8.74 -2.14 15.31
C ARG A 96 -9.85 -1.12 15.03
N GLY A 97 -11.02 -1.35 15.60
CA GLY A 97 -12.21 -0.51 15.41
C GLY A 97 -13.05 -0.92 14.20
N ALA A 98 -12.76 -2.07 13.57
CA ALA A 98 -13.65 -2.66 12.58
C ALA A 98 -14.84 -3.33 13.30
N GLU A 99 -16.02 -2.75 13.14
CA GLU A 99 -17.28 -3.34 13.64
C GLU A 99 -17.85 -4.40 12.68
N GLN A 100 -17.37 -4.39 11.44
CA GLN A 100 -17.85 -5.21 10.34
C GLN A 100 -16.73 -6.12 9.84
N PRO A 101 -17.06 -7.29 9.28
CA PRO A 101 -16.07 -8.12 8.61
C PRO A 101 -15.36 -7.35 7.49
N ILE A 102 -14.10 -7.67 7.24
CA ILE A 102 -13.30 -7.02 6.19
C ILE A 102 -12.95 -8.05 5.12
N ILE A 103 -13.22 -7.70 3.86
CA ILE A 103 -12.67 -8.39 2.69
C ILE A 103 -11.54 -7.52 2.16
N LEU A 104 -10.32 -8.06 2.17
CA LEU A 104 -9.14 -7.35 1.72
C LEU A 104 -8.72 -7.80 0.33
N VAL A 105 -8.65 -6.86 -0.61
CA VAL A 105 -8.11 -7.08 -1.95
C VAL A 105 -6.71 -6.51 -1.98
N VAL A 106 -5.74 -7.39 -2.19
CA VAL A 106 -4.30 -7.07 -2.27
C VAL A 106 -3.78 -7.44 -3.65
N ASP A 107 -2.66 -6.85 -4.03
CA ASP A 107 -2.00 -7.18 -5.29
C ASP A 107 -1.24 -8.52 -5.21
N GLY A 108 -0.48 -8.84 -6.26
CA GLY A 108 0.29 -10.07 -6.34
C GLY A 108 1.56 -10.11 -5.49
N HIS A 109 1.90 -9.07 -4.73
CA HIS A 109 3.20 -8.91 -4.10
C HIS A 109 3.54 -10.07 -3.15
N PRO A 110 4.79 -10.60 -3.17
CA PRO A 110 5.16 -11.79 -2.39
C PRO A 110 4.92 -11.64 -0.88
N ILE A 111 4.99 -10.43 -0.35
CA ILE A 111 4.80 -10.19 1.09
C ILE A 111 3.37 -10.54 1.54
N HIS A 112 2.36 -10.29 0.69
CA HIS A 112 0.96 -10.63 1.01
C HIS A 112 0.73 -12.14 1.03
N LYS A 113 1.60 -12.90 0.35
CA LYS A 113 1.54 -14.37 0.26
C LYS A 113 2.48 -15.05 1.26
N ALA A 114 3.21 -14.29 2.07
CA ALA A 114 4.11 -14.83 3.08
C ALA A 114 3.35 -15.75 4.05
N LYS A 115 4.00 -16.83 4.50
CA LYS A 115 3.37 -17.82 5.38
C LYS A 115 2.84 -17.19 6.66
N SER A 116 3.58 -16.26 7.25
CA SER A 116 3.16 -15.53 8.44
C SER A 116 1.89 -14.69 8.21
N VAL A 117 1.75 -14.08 7.04
CA VAL A 117 0.54 -13.33 6.67
C VAL A 117 -0.64 -14.26 6.50
N LYS A 118 -0.45 -15.40 5.81
CA LYS A 118 -1.49 -16.44 5.67
C LYS A 118 -1.97 -16.96 7.02
N THR A 119 -1.04 -17.34 7.90
CA THR A 119 -1.37 -17.81 9.25
C THR A 119 -2.06 -16.74 10.10
N PHE A 120 -1.86 -15.46 9.81
CA PHE A 120 -2.55 -14.37 10.52
C PHE A 120 -4.00 -14.17 10.05
N VAL A 121 -4.31 -14.47 8.78
CA VAL A 121 -5.66 -14.27 8.21
C VAL A 121 -6.56 -15.50 8.27
N GLU A 122 -5.98 -16.67 8.55
CA GLU A 122 -6.68 -17.93 8.82
C GLU A 122 -7.22 -17.98 10.26
#